data_AF-A0A358XM19-F1
#
_entry.id   AF-A0A358XM19-F1
#
_cell.length_a   1.000
_cell.length_b   1.000
_cell.length_c   1.000
_cell.angle_alpha   90.00
_cell.angle_beta   90.00
_cell.angle_gamma   90.00
#
_symmetry.space_group_name_H-M   'P 1'
#
loop_
_entity.id
_entity.type
_entity.pdbx_description
1 polymer ?
#
loop_
_entity_poly.entity_id
_entity_poly.type
_entity_poly.pdbx_seq_one_letter_code
_entity_poly.pdbx_strand_id
1 'polypeptide(L)'
;MITSSMIFLYNEQARQKELNKQIALEKTTAELTMLKLQISPHFLFNTLNNIRWLIRKQSSDSEDTIVKLSEMLRYILYEVDGPKVELFKEIDHMRNFIALQTLRLPIQGNVALDIEDRVKNRMIPP
;
A
#
# COMPACT_ATOMS: atom_id res chain seq x y z
N MET A 1 40.18 -18.64 -32.69
CA MET A 1 40.24 -18.53 -31.21
C MET A 1 39.72 -17.18 -30.73
N ILE A 2 40.31 -16.05 -31.14
CA ILE A 2 39.87 -14.70 -30.69
C ILE A 2 38.43 -14.37 -31.10
N THR A 3 38.03 -14.67 -32.34
CA THR A 3 36.66 -14.42 -32.83
C THR A 3 35.61 -15.23 -32.06
N SER A 4 35.90 -16.50 -31.78
CA SER A 4 35.06 -17.37 -30.95
C SER A 4 34.97 -16.86 -29.51
N SER A 5 36.07 -16.37 -28.94
CA SER A 5 36.09 -15.73 -27.61
C SER A 5 35.27 -14.44 -27.59
N MET A 6 35.34 -13.59 -28.63
CA MET A 6 34.52 -12.38 -28.73
C MET A 6 33.02 -12.72 -28.83
N ILE A 7 32.64 -13.70 -29.65
CA ILE A 7 31.25 -14.16 -29.77
C ILE A 7 30.76 -14.73 -28.44
N PHE A 8 31.58 -15.54 -27.76
CA PHE A 8 31.27 -16.07 -26.45
C PHE A 8 31.02 -14.97 -25.41
N LEU A 9 31.92 -13.98 -25.32
CA LEU A 9 31.78 -12.85 -24.40
C LEU A 9 30.54 -12.00 -24.70
N TYR A 10 30.21 -11.78 -25.97
CA TYR A 10 29.01 -11.06 -26.38
C TYR A 10 27.74 -11.80 -25.97
N ASN A 11 27.68 -13.11 -26.23
CA ASN A 11 26.54 -13.94 -25.84
C ASN A 11 26.38 -14.02 -24.32
N GLU A 12 27.49 -14.10 -23.58
CA GLU A 12 27.47 -14.10 -22.12
C GLU A 12 26.98 -12.76 -21.56
N GLN A 13 27.41 -11.63 -22.13
CA GLN A 13 26.89 -10.31 -21.77
C GLN A 13 25.39 -10.19 -22.05
N ALA A 14 24.93 -10.66 -23.20
CA ALA A 14 23.50 -10.66 -23.55
C ALA A 14 22.70 -11.49 -22.54
N ARG A 15 23.20 -12.67 -22.18
CA ARG A 15 22.57 -13.56 -21.19
C ARG A 15 22.51 -12.91 -19.80
N GLN A 16 23.58 -12.27 -19.36
CA GLN A 16 23.59 -11.57 -18.07
C GLN A 16 22.68 -10.35 -18.04
N LYS A 17 22.54 -9.64 -19.17
CA LYS A 17 21.60 -8.54 -19.28
C LYS A 17 20.15 -9.04 -19.15
N GLU A 18 19.84 -10.18 -19.77
CA GLU A 18 18.51 -10.78 -19.68
C GLU A 18 18.22 -11.30 -18.28
N LEU A 19 19.18 -11.99 -17.65
CA LEU A 19 19.06 -12.44 -16.26
C LEU A 19 18.84 -11.27 -15.29
N ASN A 20 19.60 -10.18 -15.45
CA ASN A 20 19.44 -8.99 -14.62
C ASN A 20 18.07 -8.32 -14.82
N LYS A 21 17.55 -8.29 -16.05
CA LYS A 21 16.18 -7.83 -16.32
C LYS A 21 15.15 -8.70 -15.61
N GLN A 22 15.31 -10.02 -15.68
CA GLN A 22 14.39 -10.96 -15.06
C GLN A 22 14.39 -10.81 -13.54
N ILE A 23 15.58 -10.73 -12.92
CA ILE A 23 15.72 -10.47 -11.48
C ILE A 23 15.07 -9.14 -11.08
N ALA A 24 15.27 -8.08 -11.86
CA ALA A 24 14.64 -6.78 -11.59
C ALA A 24 13.11 -6.87 -11.65
N LEU A 25 12.57 -7.62 -12.61
CA LEU A 25 11.13 -7.79 -12.78
C LEU A 25 10.50 -8.66 -11.68
N GLU A 26 11.19 -9.73 -11.27
CA GLU A 26 10.82 -10.56 -10.13
C GLU A 26 10.85 -9.75 -8.83
N LYS A 27 11.88 -8.91 -8.63
CA LYS A 27 11.98 -7.99 -7.50
C LYS A 27 10.79 -7.03 -7.45
N THR A 28 10.50 -6.32 -8.55
CA THR A 28 9.35 -5.41 -8.61
C THR A 28 8.03 -6.14 -8.33
N THR A 29 7.88 -7.38 -8.82
CA THR A 29 6.68 -8.19 -8.58
C THR A 29 6.56 -8.61 -7.12
N ALA A 30 7.67 -8.95 -6.47
CA ALA A 30 7.73 -9.29 -5.05
C ALA A 30 7.43 -8.08 -4.17
N GLU A 31 8.00 -6.91 -4.47
CA GLU A 31 7.72 -5.64 -3.79
C GLU A 31 6.24 -5.27 -3.91
N LEU A 32 5.68 -5.34 -5.13
CA LEU A 32 4.25 -5.12 -5.35
C LEU A 32 3.37 -6.12 -4.60
N THR A 33 3.79 -7.38 -4.52
CA THR A 33 3.05 -8.42 -3.79
C THR A 33 3.13 -8.18 -2.28
N MET A 34 4.27 -7.77 -1.76
CA MET A 34 4.44 -7.39 -0.36
C MET A 34 3.57 -6.17 -0.02
N LEU A 35 3.53 -5.16 -0.89
CA LEU A 35 2.65 -4.01 -0.77
C LEU A 35 1.16 -4.42 -0.79
N LYS A 36 0.80 -5.36 -1.67
CA LYS A 36 -0.53 -5.98 -1.69
C LYS A 36 -0.83 -6.82 -0.46
N LEU A 37 0.16 -7.34 0.26
CA LEU A 37 -0.06 -8.07 1.51
C LEU A 37 -0.26 -7.12 2.69
N GLN A 38 0.30 -5.90 2.64
CA GLN A 38 -0.02 -4.85 3.61
C GLN A 38 -1.52 -4.50 3.61
N ILE A 39 -2.21 -4.65 2.46
CA ILE A 39 -3.67 -4.60 2.37
C ILE A 39 -4.23 -6.01 2.19
N SER A 40 -4.81 -6.61 3.22
CA SER A 40 -5.57 -7.86 3.01
C SER A 40 -6.62 -7.68 1.89
N PRO A 41 -6.57 -8.44 0.77
CA PRO A 41 -7.58 -8.31 -0.29
C PRO A 41 -9.01 -8.46 0.24
N HIS A 42 -9.17 -9.28 1.29
CA HIS A 42 -10.41 -9.44 2.03
C HIS A 42 -10.89 -8.15 2.70
N PHE A 43 -9.99 -7.32 3.23
CA PHE A 43 -10.35 -6.00 3.77
C PHE A 43 -10.96 -5.10 2.69
N LEU A 44 -10.35 -5.06 1.50
CA LEU A 44 -10.83 -4.24 0.40
C LEU A 44 -12.24 -4.67 -0.04
N PHE A 45 -12.46 -5.97 -0.25
CA PHE A 45 -13.77 -6.50 -0.62
C PHE A 45 -14.84 -6.21 0.44
N ASN A 46 -14.50 -6.37 1.73
CA ASN A 46 -15.42 -6.08 2.81
C ASN A 46 -15.78 -4.59 2.91
N THR A 47 -14.80 -3.72 2.72
CA THR A 47 -15.03 -2.27 2.74
C THR A 47 -15.98 -1.86 1.61
N LEU A 48 -15.75 -2.37 0.39
CA LEU A 48 -16.65 -2.15 -0.75
C LEU A 48 -18.07 -2.70 -0.50
N ASN A 49 -18.18 -3.88 0.13
CA ASN A 49 -19.47 -4.46 0.51
C ASN A 49 -20.22 -3.58 1.52
N ASN A 50 -19.52 -3.04 2.52
CA ASN A 50 -20.08 -2.10 3.49
C ASN A 50 -20.53 -0.80 2.84
N ILE A 51 -19.71 -0.21 1.97
CA ILE A 51 -20.08 0.98 1.19
C ILE A 51 -21.35 0.71 0.38
N ARG A 52 -21.45 -0.43 -0.31
CA ARG A 52 -22.66 -0.81 -1.04
C ARG A 52 -23.89 -0.88 -0.13
N TRP A 53 -23.75 -1.39 1.09
CA TRP A 53 -24.84 -1.41 2.06
C TRP A 53 -25.22 -0.01 2.55
N LEU A 54 -24.25 0.87 2.82
CA LEU A 54 -24.48 2.26 3.20
C LEU A 54 -25.23 3.04 2.10
N ILE A 55 -24.83 2.86 0.84
CA ILE A 55 -25.51 3.44 -0.32
C ILE A 55 -26.96 2.97 -0.39
N ARG A 56 -27.21 1.66 -0.24
CA ARG A 56 -28.58 1.10 -0.25
C ARG A 56 -29.44 1.65 0.89
N LYS A 57 -28.83 1.99 2.02
CA LYS A 57 -29.49 2.63 3.16
C LYS A 57 -29.62 4.15 3.05
N GLN A 58 -29.13 4.76 1.97
CA GLN A 58 -29.05 6.23 1.83
C GLN A 58 -28.36 6.88 3.03
N SER A 59 -27.33 6.21 3.59
CA SER A 59 -26.57 6.76 4.71
C SER A 59 -25.69 7.92 4.23
N SER A 60 -25.66 8.99 5.02
CA SER A 60 -24.74 10.12 4.86
C SER A 60 -23.27 9.71 4.90
N ASP A 61 -22.96 8.58 5.52
CA ASP A 61 -21.58 8.12 5.74
C ASP A 61 -20.97 7.46 4.49
N SER A 62 -21.78 7.20 3.46
CA SER A 62 -21.36 6.47 2.25
C SER A 62 -20.25 7.19 1.47
N GLU A 63 -20.41 8.50 1.25
CA GLU A 63 -19.44 9.31 0.52
C GLU A 63 -18.12 9.44 1.30
N ASP A 64 -18.20 9.76 2.59
CA ASP A 64 -17.04 9.86 3.49
C ASP A 64 -16.26 8.54 3.58
N THR A 65 -16.95 7.40 3.64
CA THR A 65 -16.31 6.07 3.64
C THR A 65 -15.54 5.79 2.34
N ILE A 66 -16.05 6.25 1.19
CA ILE A 66 -15.36 6.13 -0.11
C ILE A 66 -14.10 6.99 -0.14
N VAL A 67 -14.16 8.21 0.39
CA VAL A 67 -13.01 9.11 0.47
C VAL A 67 -11.91 8.49 1.34
N LYS A 68 -12.25 8.02 2.54
CA LYS A 68 -11.31 7.36 3.47
C LYS A 68 -10.65 6.12 2.86
N LEU A 69 -11.40 5.30 2.13
CA LEU A 69 -10.83 4.16 1.39
C LEU A 69 -9.85 4.64 0.31
N SER A 70 -10.20 5.68 -0.43
CA SER A 70 -9.37 6.22 -1.51
C SER A 70 -8.07 6.83 -0.99
N GLU A 71 -8.11 7.54 0.14
CA GLU A 71 -6.94 8.09 0.82
C GLU A 71 -6.04 6.98 1.37
N MET A 72 -6.63 5.95 1.99
CA MET A 72 -5.89 4.79 2.50
C MET A 72 -5.13 4.07 1.39
N LEU A 73 -5.78 3.84 0.24
CA LEU A 73 -5.16 3.21 -0.93
C LEU A 73 -4.08 4.10 -1.56
N ARG A 74 -4.31 5.41 -1.64
CA ARG A 74 -3.34 6.38 -2.15
C ARG A 74 -2.06 6.38 -1.31
N TYR A 75 -2.18 6.39 0.02
CA TYR A 75 -1.04 6.32 0.93
C TYR A 75 -0.20 5.08 0.65
N ILE A 76 -0.84 3.91 0.59
CA ILE A 76 -0.14 2.63 0.38
C ILE A 76 0.54 2.57 -0.98
N LEU A 77 -0.10 3.07 -2.04
CA LEU A 77 0.42 2.96 -3.41
C LEU A 77 1.51 3.97 -3.77
N TYR A 78 1.57 5.11 -3.08
CA TYR A 78 2.41 6.23 -3.53
C TYR A 78 3.28 6.84 -2.43
N GLU A 79 2.90 6.70 -1.16
CA GLU A 79 3.59 7.39 -0.07
C GLU A 79 4.53 6.47 0.74
N VAL A 80 4.39 5.15 0.61
CA VAL A 80 5.23 4.14 1.28
C VAL A 80 6.56 3.87 0.55
N ASP A 81 6.77 4.41 -0.65
CA ASP A 81 7.94 4.11 -1.51
C ASP A 81 9.25 4.82 -1.11
N GLY A 82 9.24 5.66 -0.06
CA GLY A 82 10.41 6.41 0.40
C GLY A 82 11.17 5.74 1.56
N PRO A 83 12.46 6.06 1.78
CA PRO A 83 13.21 5.55 2.95
C PRO A 83 12.67 6.06 4.29
N LYS A 84 11.87 7.13 4.26
CA LYS A 84 11.20 7.73 5.42
C LYS A 84 9.87 8.34 4.99
N VAL A 85 8.90 8.35 5.88
CA VAL A 85 7.60 9.00 5.74
C VAL A 85 7.37 9.98 6.90
N GLU A 86 6.56 11.02 6.66
CA GLU A 86 6.15 11.93 7.72
C GLU A 86 5.20 11.19 8.67
N LEU A 87 5.51 11.20 9.96
CA LEU A 87 4.71 10.52 10.98
C LEU A 87 3.25 10.97 10.99
N PHE A 88 2.97 12.22 10.60
CA PHE A 88 1.60 12.70 10.46
C PHE A 88 0.81 11.96 9.36
N LYS A 89 1.45 11.63 8.23
CA LYS A 89 0.81 10.88 7.14
C LYS A 89 0.48 9.45 7.58
N GLU A 90 1.36 8.84 8.36
CA GLU A 90 1.13 7.50 8.90
C GLU A 90 0.03 7.48 9.96
N ILE A 91 -0.01 8.51 10.79
CA ILE A 91 -1.12 8.76 11.72
C ILE A 91 -2.45 8.91 10.98
N ASP A 92 -2.47 9.66 9.89
CA ASP A 92 -3.68 9.89 9.10
C ASP A 92 -4.13 8.61 8.40
N HIS A 93 -3.18 7.85 7.87
CA HIS A 93 -3.40 6.50 7.36
C HIS A 93 -4.03 5.57 8.42
N MET A 94 -3.49 5.55 9.65
CA MET A 94 -4.04 4.77 10.75
C MET A 94 -5.46 5.20 11.12
N ARG A 95 -5.76 6.50 11.14
CA ARG A 95 -7.12 7.02 11.41
C ARG A 95 -8.11 6.53 10.36
N ASN A 96 -7.74 6.64 9.09
CA ASN A 96 -8.57 6.16 7.98
C ASN A 96 -8.79 4.65 8.06
N PHE A 97 -7.73 3.88 8.35
CA PHE A 97 -7.85 2.43 8.56
C PHE A 97 -8.79 2.08 9.72
N ILE A 98 -8.63 2.71 10.88
CA ILE A 98 -9.46 2.48 12.06
C ILE A 98 -10.92 2.83 11.78
N ALA A 99 -11.18 3.96 11.11
CA ALA A 99 -12.53 4.37 10.75
C ALA A 99 -13.22 3.30 9.86
N LEU A 100 -12.52 2.80 8.84
CA LEU A 100 -13.03 1.77 7.94
C LEU A 100 -13.24 0.42 8.67
N GLN A 101 -12.36 0.05 9.60
CA GLN A 101 -12.52 -1.15 10.41
C GLN A 101 -13.68 -1.05 11.40
N THR A 102 -13.89 0.13 11.99
CA THR A 102 -14.98 0.36 12.96
C THR A 102 -16.35 0.20 12.30
N LEU A 103 -16.50 0.63 11.04
CA LEU A 103 -17.71 0.40 10.25
C LEU A 103 -18.02 -1.10 9.98
N ARG A 104 -17.04 -1.98 10.15
CA ARG A 104 -17.23 -3.45 10.05
C ARG A 104 -17.65 -4.08 11.37
N LEU A 105 -17.47 -3.40 12.50
CA LEU A 105 -17.74 -4.01 13.80
C LEU A 105 -19.25 -4.18 13.99
N PRO A 106 -19.74 -5.38 14.35
CA PRO A 106 -21.15 -5.62 14.60
C PRO A 106 -21.68 -4.91 15.85
N ILE A 107 -20.78 -4.49 16.74
CA ILE A 107 -21.05 -3.75 17.96
C ILE A 107 -20.33 -2.41 17.83
N GLN A 108 -20.97 -1.30 18.22
CA GLN A 108 -20.31 0.00 18.26
C GLN A 108 -19.13 -0.04 19.25
N GLY A 109 -17.94 -0.27 18.72
CA GLY A 109 -16.68 -0.12 19.42
C GLY A 109 -16.18 1.31 19.24
N ASN A 110 -15.76 1.96 20.32
CA ASN A 110 -15.17 3.28 20.24
C ASN A 110 -13.65 3.14 20.28
N VAL A 111 -12.97 3.54 19.20
CA VAL A 111 -11.50 3.55 19.13
C VAL A 111 -11.04 4.99 19.27
N ALA A 112 -10.40 5.32 20.40
CA ALA A 112 -9.81 6.62 20.63
C ALA A 112 -8.32 6.59 20.29
N LEU A 113 -7.88 7.53 19.46
CA LEU A 113 -6.48 7.70 19.10
C LEU A 113 -5.99 9.00 19.77
N ASP A 114 -5.19 8.88 20.82
CA ASP A 114 -4.57 10.03 21.49
C ASP A 114 -3.18 10.28 20.93
N ILE A 115 -2.93 11.50 20.47
CA ILE A 115 -1.69 11.87 19.78
C ILE A 115 -1.20 13.18 20.35
N GLU A 116 0.02 13.15 20.87
CA GLU A 116 0.66 14.34 21.38
C GLU A 116 1.06 15.29 20.24
N ASP A 117 0.84 16.60 20.41
CA ASP A 117 1.09 17.60 19.35
C ASP A 117 2.57 17.72 18.92
N ARG A 118 3.50 17.26 19.76
CA ARG A 118 4.96 17.31 19.55
C ARG A 118 5.47 16.40 18.42
N VAL A 119 4.57 15.74 17.72
CA VAL A 119 4.85 14.65 16.78
C VAL A 119 4.79 15.12 15.31
N LYS A 120 4.25 16.31 15.04
CA LYS A 120 3.90 16.82 13.68
C LYS A 120 5.03 16.89 12.65
N ASN A 121 6.31 16.91 13.05
CA ASN A 121 7.45 17.10 12.13
C ASN A 121 8.50 15.97 12.18
N ARG A 122 8.13 14.75 12.60
CA ARG A 122 9.08 13.63 12.63
C ARG A 122 8.99 12.77 11.38
N MET A 123 10.15 12.42 10.85
CA MET A 123 10.30 11.44 9.78
C MET A 123 10.61 10.08 10.40
N ILE A 124 9.82 9.06 10.07
CA ILE A 124 10.02 7.68 10.53
C ILE A 124 10.27 6.77 9.33
N PRO A 125 10.98 5.64 9.49
CA PRO A 125 10.93 4.56 8.50
C PRO A 125 9.47 4.11 8.31
N PRO A 126 9.00 3.87 7.08
CA PRO A 126 7.65 3.35 6.82
C PRO A 126 7.46 1.90 7.27
#